data_AF-A0A0L0V6I6-F1
#
_entry.id   AF-A0A0L0V6I6-F1
#
_cell.length_a   1.000
_cell.length_b   1.000
_cell.length_c   1.000
_cell.angle_alpha   90.00
_cell.angle_beta   90.00
_cell.angle_gamma   90.00
#
_symmetry.space_group_name_H-M   'P 1'
#
loop_
_entity.id
_entity.type
_entity.pdbx_description
1 polymer ?
#
loop_
_entity_poly.entity_id
_entity_poly.type
_entity_poly.pdbx_seq_one_letter_code
_entity_poly.pdbx_strand_id
1 'polypeptide(L)'
;MKEKMKQGDHVLFYHSNCKAPGIAGIAEIDKEGYPDFTAFDPSHPYYDLKSVESKPTWFMVDVKFVSRLPNFVSLKLLQNLANGKLKPPDYVTPQDSQAIKDMPLLNRGRLSVQPVSLAAFETIKKLGLNGGWSSVETATPTDHRPESTLSGQPDGLDSTNPKSSKRTAPSRTTEIRRSKRPKK
;
A
#
# COMPACT_ATOMS: atom_id res chain seq x y z
N MET A 1 13.73 12.95 -6.25
CA MET A 1 13.44 11.78 -7.10
C MET A 1 14.27 11.88 -8.38
N LYS A 2 13.93 12.81 -9.30
CA LYS A 2 14.61 13.06 -10.59
C LYS A 2 16.10 12.70 -10.66
N GLU A 3 16.93 13.26 -9.78
CA GLU A 3 18.40 13.13 -9.88
C GLU A 3 19.01 12.19 -8.84
N LYS A 4 18.23 11.75 -7.84
CA LYS A 4 18.74 11.06 -6.66
C LYS A 4 18.65 9.54 -6.73
N MET A 5 17.70 9.01 -7.49
CA MET A 5 17.52 7.58 -7.69
C MET A 5 18.39 7.12 -8.86
N LYS A 6 19.13 6.04 -8.65
CA LYS A 6 20.05 5.45 -9.63
C LYS A 6 19.62 4.05 -9.98
N GLN A 7 19.93 3.63 -11.21
CA GLN A 7 19.66 2.27 -11.64
C GLN A 7 20.34 1.28 -10.70
N GLY A 8 19.62 0.26 -10.24
CA GLY A 8 20.10 -0.68 -9.23
C GLY A 8 19.79 -0.29 -7.78
N ASP A 9 19.30 0.92 -7.51
CA ASP A 9 18.87 1.28 -6.15
C ASP A 9 17.65 0.45 -5.73
N HIS A 10 17.72 -0.13 -4.53
CA HIS A 10 16.59 -0.87 -3.96
C HIS A 10 15.50 0.07 -3.42
N VAL A 11 14.26 -0.39 -3.52
CA VAL A 11 13.05 0.32 -3.11
C VAL A 11 12.21 -0.57 -2.22
N LEU A 12 11.74 -0.03 -1.08
CA LEU A 12 10.72 -0.69 -0.26
C LEU A 12 9.34 -0.38 -0.84
N PHE A 13 8.62 -1.42 -1.29
CA PHE A 13 7.31 -1.26 -1.91
C PHE A 13 6.21 -1.19 -0.83
N TYR A 14 5.63 0.00 -0.67
CA TYR A 14 4.70 0.33 0.40
C TYR A 14 3.24 0.40 -0.08
N HIS A 15 2.36 -0.34 0.57
CA HIS A 15 0.91 -0.23 0.40
C HIS A 15 0.38 0.92 1.26
N SER A 16 -0.08 1.98 0.59
CA SER A 16 -0.76 3.10 1.23
C SER A 16 -2.26 3.06 0.98
N ASN A 17 -3.04 3.84 1.75
CA ASN A 17 -4.47 4.02 1.55
C ASN A 17 -5.28 2.70 1.49
N CYS A 18 -4.96 1.76 2.37
CA CYS A 18 -5.64 0.47 2.49
C CYS A 18 -5.88 0.11 3.96
N LYS A 19 -6.63 -0.97 4.22
CA LYS A 19 -6.97 -1.40 5.60
C LYS A 19 -5.73 -1.73 6.44
N ALA A 20 -4.72 -2.32 5.82
CA ALA A 20 -3.47 -2.71 6.46
C ALA A 20 -2.28 -2.09 5.70
N PRO A 21 -1.92 -0.83 6.00
CA PRO A 21 -0.81 -0.17 5.33
C PRO A 21 0.53 -0.69 5.85
N GLY A 22 1.54 -0.75 4.98
CA GLY A 22 2.83 -1.35 5.31
C GLY A 22 3.64 -1.75 4.08
N ILE A 23 4.79 -2.37 4.33
CA ILE A 23 5.77 -2.74 3.32
C ILE A 23 5.54 -4.21 2.95
N ALA A 24 5.28 -4.45 1.67
CA ALA A 24 4.92 -5.76 1.14
C ALA A 24 6.06 -6.46 0.40
N GLY A 25 7.06 -5.70 -0.09
CA GLY A 25 8.09 -6.25 -0.94
C GLY A 25 9.23 -5.29 -1.22
N ILE A 26 10.17 -5.78 -2.03
CA ILE A 26 11.33 -5.06 -2.52
C ILE A 26 11.21 -4.95 -4.04
N ALA A 27 11.49 -3.75 -4.53
CA ALA A 27 11.67 -3.44 -5.94
C ALA A 27 13.06 -2.83 -6.15
N GLU A 28 13.42 -2.59 -7.40
CA GLU A 28 14.68 -1.95 -7.79
C GLU A 28 14.40 -0.92 -8.89
N ILE A 29 15.15 0.18 -8.90
CA ILE A 29 15.11 1.15 -9.99
C ILE A 29 15.68 0.51 -11.27
N ASP A 30 14.83 0.38 -12.27
CA ASP A 30 15.19 -0.14 -13.59
C ASP A 30 15.60 0.99 -14.54
N LYS A 31 14.95 2.15 -14.42
CA LYS A 31 15.26 3.37 -15.18
C LYS A 31 15.26 4.61 -14.29
N GLU A 32 16.31 5.43 -14.41
CA GLU A 32 16.44 6.70 -13.69
C GLU A 32 15.36 7.72 -14.08
N GLY A 33 15.31 8.86 -13.38
CA GLY A 33 14.26 9.86 -13.53
C GLY A 33 14.12 10.43 -14.94
N TYR A 34 12.93 10.33 -15.52
CA TYR A 34 12.57 10.91 -16.81
C TYR A 34 11.22 11.65 -16.74
N PRO A 35 10.90 12.56 -17.68
CA PRO A 35 9.65 13.32 -17.64
C PRO A 35 8.42 12.42 -17.58
N ASP A 36 7.48 12.76 -16.69
CA ASP A 36 6.21 12.05 -16.60
C ASP A 36 5.29 12.48 -17.76
N PHE A 37 5.22 11.64 -18.80
CA PHE A 37 4.39 11.92 -19.97
C PHE A 37 2.89 11.95 -19.66
N THR A 38 2.43 11.33 -18.57
CA THR A 38 1.01 11.34 -18.18
C THR A 38 0.56 12.72 -17.70
N ALA A 39 1.50 13.57 -17.28
CA ALA A 39 1.21 14.95 -16.90
C ALA A 39 0.82 15.84 -18.10
N PHE A 40 1.10 15.41 -19.33
CA PHE A 40 0.78 16.16 -20.55
C PHE A 40 -0.55 15.77 -21.20
N ASP A 41 -1.16 14.66 -20.76
CA ASP A 41 -2.42 14.13 -21.32
C ASP A 41 -3.64 14.71 -20.60
N PRO A 42 -4.48 15.54 -21.25
CA PRO A 42 -5.66 16.15 -20.62
C PRO A 42 -6.72 15.17 -20.12
N SER A 43 -6.70 13.92 -20.59
CA SER A 43 -7.62 12.87 -20.16
C SER A 43 -7.16 12.14 -18.89
N HIS A 44 -5.88 12.28 -18.52
CA HIS A 44 -5.29 11.55 -17.42
C HIS A 44 -5.62 12.20 -16.06
N PRO A 45 -5.86 11.42 -14.99
CA PRO A 45 -6.16 11.96 -13.65
C PRO A 45 -5.07 12.86 -13.06
N TYR A 46 -3.83 12.71 -13.52
CA TYR A 46 -2.67 13.48 -13.07
C TYR A 46 -2.19 14.54 -14.09
N TYR A 47 -3.06 14.91 -15.03
CA TYR A 47 -2.79 16.01 -15.97
C TYR A 47 -2.42 17.32 -15.25
N ASP A 48 -1.40 18.02 -15.75
CA ASP A 48 -1.03 19.35 -15.30
C ASP A 48 -0.89 20.29 -16.50
N LEU A 49 -1.87 21.19 -16.65
CA LEU A 49 -1.92 22.22 -17.70
C LEU A 49 -0.66 23.09 -17.80
N LYS A 50 0.13 23.20 -16.72
CA LYS A 50 1.36 24.02 -16.69
C LYS A 50 2.62 23.23 -17.05
N SER A 51 2.55 21.90 -17.05
CA SER A 51 3.69 21.04 -17.41
C SER A 51 3.73 20.87 -18.93
N VAL A 52 4.87 21.17 -19.55
CA VAL A 52 5.07 21.02 -21.00
C VAL A 52 6.34 20.23 -21.28
N GLU A 53 6.42 19.54 -22.42
CA GLU A 53 7.56 18.67 -22.76
C GLU A 53 8.92 19.39 -22.74
N SER A 54 8.96 20.66 -23.17
CA SER A 54 10.18 21.47 -23.17
C SER A 54 10.62 21.91 -21.76
N LYS A 55 9.72 21.86 -20.77
CA LYS A 55 9.95 22.24 -19.38
C LYS A 55 9.08 21.40 -18.44
N PRO A 56 9.39 20.11 -18.27
CA PRO A 56 8.58 19.19 -17.48
C PRO A 56 8.67 19.51 -15.99
N THR A 57 7.52 19.54 -15.32
CA THR A 57 7.45 19.71 -13.86
C THR A 57 7.59 18.36 -13.14
N TRP A 58 6.98 17.33 -13.72
CA TRP A 58 6.83 16.01 -13.11
C TRP A 58 7.79 15.00 -13.74
N PHE A 59 8.29 14.09 -12.90
CA PHE A 59 9.23 13.05 -13.30
C PHE A 59 8.80 11.73 -12.67
N MET A 60 8.98 10.65 -13.42
CA MET A 60 8.77 9.28 -12.98
C MET A 60 10.05 8.46 -13.13
N VAL A 61 10.03 7.25 -12.59
CA VAL A 61 11.08 6.23 -12.72
C VAL A 61 10.42 4.92 -13.09
N ASP A 62 11.17 4.02 -13.72
CA ASP A 62 10.71 2.63 -13.86
C ASP A 62 11.28 1.81 -12.72
N VAL A 63 10.43 0.96 -12.14
CA VAL A 63 10.82 0.00 -11.11
C VAL A 63 10.52 -1.40 -11.59
N LYS A 64 11.41 -2.33 -11.28
CA LYS A 64 11.19 -3.77 -11.46
C LYS A 64 10.97 -4.44 -10.13
N PHE A 65 10.07 -5.41 -10.12
CA PHE A 65 9.82 -6.24 -8.95
C PHE A 65 11.04 -7.14 -8.67
N VAL A 66 11.47 -7.21 -7.40
CA VAL A 66 12.55 -8.10 -6.97
C VAL A 66 11.99 -9.27 -6.17
N SER A 67 11.28 -8.99 -5.07
CA SER A 67 10.73 -10.04 -4.21
C SER A 67 9.60 -9.55 -3.31
N ARG A 68 8.76 -10.48 -2.86
CA ARG A 68 7.83 -10.24 -1.74
C ARG A 68 8.56 -10.50 -0.42
N LEU A 69 8.23 -9.73 0.61
CA LEU A 69 8.63 -10.08 1.97
C LEU A 69 7.68 -11.18 2.47
N PRO A 70 8.19 -12.31 3.00
CA PRO A 70 7.33 -13.38 3.50
C PRO A 70 6.48 -12.93 4.70
N ASN A 71 6.97 -11.96 5.48
CA ASN A 71 6.24 -11.34 6.57
C ASN A 71 5.93 -9.88 6.22
N PHE A 72 4.65 -9.50 6.29
CA PHE A 72 4.22 -8.13 6.03
C PHE A 72 4.66 -7.18 7.14
N VAL A 73 5.44 -6.16 6.80
CA VAL A 73 5.95 -5.18 7.77
C VAL A 73 4.97 -4.01 7.85
N SER A 74 3.99 -4.12 8.75
CA SER A 74 2.92 -3.12 8.87
C SER A 74 3.43 -1.77 9.38
N LEU A 75 2.76 -0.68 8.99
CA LEU A 75 3.05 0.65 9.56
C LEU A 75 2.90 0.63 11.09
N LYS A 76 1.91 -0.10 11.61
CA LYS A 76 1.65 -0.20 13.05
C LYS A 76 2.81 -0.87 13.79
N LEU A 77 3.39 -1.93 13.21
CA LEU A 77 4.60 -2.56 13.74
C LEU A 77 5.74 -1.55 13.84
N LEU A 78 6.04 -0.82 12.77
CA LEU A 78 7.13 0.17 12.75
C LEU A 78 6.89 1.29 13.78
N GLN A 79 5.65 1.76 13.92
CA GLN A 79 5.28 2.75 14.94
C GLN A 79 5.44 2.22 16.38
N ASN A 80 5.08 0.96 16.62
CA ASN A 80 5.20 0.35 17.95
C ASN A 80 6.67 0.14 18.32
N LEU A 81 7.51 -0.31 17.37
CA LEU A 81 8.95 -0.42 17.56
C LEU A 81 9.59 0.95 17.86
N ALA A 82 9.29 1.96 17.04
CA ALA A 82 9.84 3.31 17.20
C ALA A 82 9.45 3.97 18.54
N ASN A 83 8.26 3.64 19.07
CA ASN A 83 7.75 4.18 20.32
C ASN A 83 8.02 3.29 21.54
N GLY A 84 8.76 2.18 21.38
CA GLY A 84 9.06 1.24 22.47
C GLY A 84 7.85 0.49 23.03
N LYS A 85 6.72 0.46 22.30
CA LYS A 85 5.49 -0.25 22.71
C LYS A 85 5.55 -1.75 22.43
N LEU A 86 6.53 -2.17 21.64
CA LEU A 86 6.77 -3.56 21.28
C LEU A 86 8.24 -3.85 21.50
N LYS A 87 8.53 -4.95 22.19
CA LYS A 87 9.90 -5.46 22.27
C LYS A 87 10.30 -5.98 20.88
N PRO A 88 11.40 -5.49 20.29
CA PRO A 88 11.88 -6.00 19.01
C PRO A 88 12.30 -7.48 19.13
N PRO A 89 12.23 -8.27 18.04
CA PRO A 89 12.84 -9.60 17.97
C PRO A 89 14.35 -9.54 18.26
N ASP A 90 14.94 -10.64 18.74
CA ASP A 90 16.34 -10.68 19.21
C ASP A 90 17.38 -10.34 18.12
N TYR A 91 17.02 -10.50 16.84
CA TYR A 91 17.89 -10.16 15.71
C TYR A 91 17.85 -8.66 15.32
N VAL A 92 17.01 -7.86 15.97
CA VAL A 92 16.91 -6.41 15.77
C VAL A 92 17.62 -5.70 16.91
N THR A 93 18.73 -5.05 16.57
CA THR A 93 19.58 -4.34 17.53
C THR A 93 18.96 -3.00 17.96
N PRO A 94 19.49 -2.36 19.02
CA PRO A 94 19.13 -0.98 19.36
C PRO A 94 19.38 0.00 18.20
N GLN A 95 20.46 -0.20 17.44
CA GLN A 95 20.80 0.61 16.27
C GLN A 95 19.79 0.43 15.13
N ASP A 96 19.39 -0.82 14.87
CA ASP A 96 18.33 -1.14 13.90
C ASP A 96 17.00 -0.46 14.30
N SER A 97 16.65 -0.51 15.58
CA SER A 97 15.44 0.14 16.13
C SER A 97 15.49 1.66 15.98
N GLN A 98 16.65 2.26 16.23
CA GLN A 98 16.87 3.70 16.01
C GLN A 98 16.76 4.06 14.52
N ALA A 99 17.33 3.24 13.63
CA ALA A 99 17.22 3.46 12.19
C ALA A 99 15.76 3.45 11.69
N ILE A 100 14.91 2.57 12.23
CA ILE A 100 13.46 2.59 11.97
C ILE A 100 12.85 3.92 12.44
N LYS A 101 13.16 4.33 13.67
CA LYS A 101 12.63 5.54 14.30
C LYS A 101 12.97 6.80 13.49
N ASP A 102 14.13 6.84 12.85
CA ASP A 102 14.60 7.98 12.07
C ASP A 102 14.02 8.06 10.66
N MET A 103 13.27 7.04 10.22
CA MET A 103 12.69 7.01 8.88
C MET A 103 11.73 8.20 8.63
N PRO A 104 11.81 8.84 7.45
CA PRO A 104 10.83 9.84 7.04
C PRO A 104 9.38 9.31 7.07
N LEU A 105 9.17 8.00 6.95
CA LEU A 105 7.86 7.36 6.97
C LEU A 105 7.12 7.63 8.29
N LEU A 106 7.85 7.69 9.40
CA LEU A 106 7.29 7.92 10.73
C LEU A 106 7.30 9.40 11.11
N ASN A 107 8.23 10.18 10.55
CA ASN A 107 8.51 11.54 10.99
C ASN A 107 7.99 12.63 10.05
N ARG A 108 7.64 12.29 8.80
CA ARG A 108 7.18 13.24 7.77
C ARG A 108 5.89 12.74 7.13
N GLY A 109 4.77 13.37 7.51
CA GLY A 109 3.47 13.08 6.92
C GLY A 109 3.42 13.43 5.43
N ARG A 110 2.67 12.63 4.67
CA ARG A 110 2.24 12.90 3.28
C ARG A 110 3.33 12.93 2.21
N LEU A 111 4.53 12.42 2.48
CA LEU A 111 5.55 12.22 1.46
C LEU A 111 5.44 10.82 0.87
N SER A 112 5.08 10.68 -0.42
CA SER A 112 4.89 9.36 -1.06
C SER A 112 6.20 8.68 -1.45
N VAL A 113 7.25 9.46 -1.73
CA VAL A 113 8.58 8.96 -2.11
C VAL A 113 9.61 9.55 -1.16
N GLN A 114 10.34 8.66 -0.49
CA GLN A 114 11.18 9.00 0.64
C GLN A 114 12.54 8.31 0.52
N PRO A 115 13.64 8.99 0.89
CA PRO A 115 14.91 8.31 1.06
C PRO A 115 14.85 7.39 2.29
N VAL A 116 15.53 6.25 2.20
CA VAL A 116 15.68 5.29 3.30
C VAL A 116 17.17 5.07 3.52
N SER A 117 17.64 5.16 4.75
CA SER A 117 19.04 4.83 5.06
C SER A 117 19.29 3.34 4.87
N LEU A 118 20.52 2.97 4.54
CA LEU A 118 20.88 1.54 4.39
C LEU A 118 20.55 0.74 5.66
N ALA A 119 20.81 1.29 6.84
CA ALA A 119 20.48 0.64 8.11
C ALA A 119 18.97 0.39 8.26
N ALA A 120 18.12 1.35 7.90
CA ALA A 120 16.68 1.19 7.96
C ALA A 120 16.18 0.18 6.91
N PHE A 121 16.74 0.22 5.70
CA PHE A 121 16.43 -0.74 4.64
C PHE A 121 16.74 -2.17 5.06
N GLU A 122 17.96 -2.43 5.53
CA GLU A 122 18.38 -3.75 5.99
C GLU A 122 17.57 -4.21 7.21
N THR A 123 17.23 -3.30 8.12
CA THR A 123 16.36 -3.64 9.25
C THR A 123 14.98 -4.10 8.79
N ILE A 124 14.36 -3.38 7.85
CA ILE A 124 13.05 -3.74 7.30
C ILE A 124 13.11 -5.06 6.55
N LYS A 125 14.20 -5.29 5.81
CA LYS A 125 14.45 -6.55 5.14
C LYS A 125 14.59 -7.70 6.15
N LYS A 126 15.36 -7.55 7.23
CA LYS A 126 15.47 -8.53 8.32
C LYS A 126 14.09 -8.82 8.94
N LEU A 127 13.30 -7.79 9.24
CA LEU A 127 11.93 -7.94 9.75
C LEU A 127 11.07 -8.74 8.77
N GLY A 128 11.02 -8.31 7.51
CA GLY A 128 10.21 -8.97 6.50
C GLY A 128 10.62 -10.42 6.22
N LEU A 129 11.90 -10.75 6.32
CA LEU A 129 12.41 -12.11 6.13
C LEU A 129 12.16 -13.02 7.35
N ASN A 130 12.40 -12.52 8.56
CA ASN A 130 12.47 -13.37 9.76
C ASN A 130 11.18 -13.38 10.60
N GLY A 131 10.31 -12.37 10.52
CA GLY A 131 9.06 -12.35 11.28
C GLY A 131 9.26 -12.28 12.81
N GLY A 132 8.44 -13.00 13.58
CA GLY A 132 8.74 -13.24 15.00
C GLY A 132 8.50 -12.08 15.97
N TRP A 133 7.79 -11.02 15.57
CA TRP A 133 7.18 -10.11 16.54
C TRP A 133 5.85 -10.68 17.05
N SER A 134 5.53 -10.47 18.32
CA SER A 134 4.19 -10.77 18.82
C SER A 134 3.18 -9.95 18.01
N SER A 135 2.29 -10.64 17.31
CA SER A 135 1.25 -10.03 16.50
C SER A 135 0.43 -9.11 17.38
N VAL A 136 0.56 -7.79 17.20
CA VAL A 136 -0.30 -6.78 17.85
C VAL A 136 -1.70 -6.75 17.18
N GLU A 137 -2.13 -7.91 16.66
CA GLU A 137 -3.42 -8.13 16.01
C GLU A 137 -4.31 -8.98 16.92
N THR A 138 -4.65 -8.44 18.09
CA THR A 138 -5.85 -8.88 18.82
C THR A 138 -6.83 -7.71 18.84
N ALA A 139 -7.67 -7.67 17.81
CA ALA A 139 -9.10 -7.30 17.87
C ALA A 139 -9.67 -7.17 16.46
N THR A 140 -9.91 -8.31 15.80
CA THR A 140 -11.11 -8.44 14.95
C THR A 140 -12.00 -9.49 15.63
N PRO A 141 -13.32 -9.24 15.79
CA PRO A 141 -14.22 -10.28 16.28
C PRO A 141 -14.15 -11.45 15.30
N THR A 142 -13.81 -12.62 15.82
CA THR A 142 -13.91 -13.89 15.12
C THR A 142 -15.36 -14.10 14.70
N ASP A 143 -15.63 -14.08 13.39
CA ASP A 143 -16.84 -14.68 12.84
C ASP A 143 -16.64 -16.21 12.87
N HIS A 144 -16.78 -16.78 14.06
CA HIS A 144 -16.99 -18.22 14.19
C HIS A 144 -18.42 -18.51 13.76
N ARG A 145 -18.60 -18.76 12.47
CA ARG A 145 -19.76 -19.52 12.00
C ARG A 145 -19.50 -20.99 12.32
N PRO A 146 -20.24 -21.63 13.25
CA PRO A 146 -20.07 -23.05 13.49
C PRO A 146 -20.50 -23.83 12.25
N GLU A 147 -19.62 -24.75 11.86
CA GLU A 147 -19.83 -25.76 10.83
C GLU A 147 -20.98 -26.68 11.29
N SER A 148 -22.13 -26.59 10.61
CA SER A 148 -23.27 -27.45 10.87
C SER A 148 -23.06 -28.79 10.16
N THR A 149 -22.64 -29.79 10.92
CA THR A 149 -22.70 -31.20 10.53
C THR A 149 -24.16 -31.64 10.46
N LEU A 150 -24.67 -32.00 9.28
CA LEU A 150 -25.89 -32.80 9.14
C LEU A 150 -25.63 -33.98 8.20
N SER A 151 -25.65 -35.17 8.81
CA SER A 151 -25.64 -36.49 8.20
C SER A 151 -27.06 -36.97 7.86
N GLY A 152 -27.26 -37.45 6.61
CA GLY A 152 -28.27 -38.43 6.11
C GLY A 152 -29.77 -38.14 6.35
N GLN A 153 -30.74 -38.47 5.50
CA GLN A 153 -30.85 -39.28 4.29
C GLN A 153 -32.23 -38.96 3.61
N PRO A 154 -32.60 -39.56 2.46
CA PRO A 154 -33.44 -38.93 1.42
C PRO A 154 -34.93 -39.32 1.50
N ASP A 155 -35.80 -38.56 0.81
CA ASP A 155 -37.03 -39.08 0.20
C ASP A 155 -37.68 -38.05 -0.77
N GLY A 156 -38.14 -38.55 -1.92
CA GLY A 156 -39.45 -38.18 -2.50
C GLY A 156 -39.59 -36.98 -3.45
N LEU A 157 -39.52 -37.29 -4.75
CA LEU A 157 -40.46 -36.91 -5.84
C LEU A 157 -41.06 -35.47 -5.96
N ASP A 158 -40.78 -34.87 -7.12
CA ASP A 158 -41.77 -34.46 -8.14
C ASP A 158 -41.83 -32.98 -8.61
N SER A 159 -41.79 -32.89 -9.94
CA SER A 159 -42.30 -31.93 -10.93
C SER A 159 -42.15 -30.39 -10.87
N THR A 160 -41.81 -29.89 -12.06
CA THR A 160 -42.26 -28.64 -12.73
C THR A 160 -41.48 -27.31 -12.56
N ASN A 161 -40.83 -26.95 -13.66
CA ASN A 161 -40.46 -25.60 -14.17
C ASN A 161 -41.74 -24.74 -14.41
N PRO A 162 -41.75 -23.42 -14.77
CA PRO A 162 -40.67 -22.46 -15.04
C PRO A 162 -40.91 -20.94 -14.71
N LYS A 163 -39.92 -20.09 -15.08
CA LYS A 163 -40.00 -18.67 -15.59
C LYS A 163 -39.89 -17.43 -14.65
N SER A 164 -39.04 -16.49 -15.14
CA SER A 164 -39.14 -15.00 -15.10
C SER A 164 -38.73 -14.30 -13.79
N SER A 165 -38.08 -13.13 -13.71
CA SER A 165 -37.86 -12.03 -14.66
C SER A 165 -36.65 -11.17 -14.25
N LYS A 166 -36.03 -10.51 -15.23
CA LYS A 166 -35.05 -9.42 -15.12
C LYS A 166 -35.63 -8.23 -14.32
N ARG A 167 -34.81 -7.53 -13.53
CA ARG A 167 -35.00 -6.10 -13.26
C ARG A 167 -33.69 -5.33 -13.08
N THR A 168 -33.69 -4.19 -13.75
CA THR A 168 -32.62 -3.29 -14.18
C THR A 168 -32.20 -2.30 -13.08
N ALA A 169 -30.94 -1.86 -13.10
CA ALA A 169 -30.40 -0.81 -12.23
C ALA A 169 -30.87 0.60 -12.65
N PRO A 170 -31.15 1.52 -11.71
CA PRO A 170 -31.41 2.92 -12.05
C PRO A 170 -30.12 3.75 -12.10
N SER A 171 -29.95 4.46 -13.21
CA SER A 171 -29.02 5.57 -13.43
C SER A 171 -29.55 6.85 -12.80
N ARG A 172 -28.68 7.66 -12.16
CA ARG A 172 -28.99 9.06 -11.87
C ARG A 172 -27.74 9.96 -11.85
N THR A 173 -27.54 10.58 -13.00
CA THR A 173 -27.25 12.00 -13.28
C THR A 173 -26.43 12.83 -12.28
N THR A 174 -25.31 13.32 -12.81
CA THR A 174 -24.37 14.31 -12.29
C THR A 174 -24.99 15.70 -12.13
N GLU A 175 -24.88 16.30 -10.94
CA GLU A 175 -25.03 17.75 -10.75
C GLU A 175 -23.71 18.38 -10.29
N ILE A 176 -23.22 19.32 -11.11
CA ILE A 176 -21.99 20.08 -10.92
C ILE A 176 -22.29 21.22 -9.93
N ARG A 177 -21.73 21.16 -8.72
CA ARG A 177 -21.83 22.26 -7.74
C ARG A 177 -20.60 23.15 -7.82
N ARG A 178 -20.70 24.26 -8.55
CA ARG A 178 -19.71 25.37 -8.54
C ARG A 178 -19.62 25.96 -7.13
N SER A 179 -18.46 25.87 -6.48
CA SER A 179 -18.15 26.65 -5.28
C SER A 179 -17.34 27.89 -5.65
N LYS A 180 -17.87 29.07 -5.31
CA LYS A 180 -17.15 30.35 -5.36
C LYS A 180 -16.24 30.43 -4.15
N ARG A 181 -14.94 30.69 -4.36
CA ARG A 181 -13.98 31.01 -3.28
C ARG A 181 -13.62 32.50 -3.37
N PRO A 182 -13.67 33.28 -2.27
CA PRO A 182 -13.24 34.67 -2.29
C PRO A 182 -11.71 34.76 -2.22
N LYS A 183 -11.14 35.77 -2.89
CA LYS A 183 -9.71 36.11 -2.85
C LYS A 183 -9.38 36.79 -1.51
N LYS A 184 -8.32 36.32 -0.86
CA LYS A 184 -7.44 37.12 0.00
C LYS A 184 -6.02 36.67 -0.29
#